data_AF-Q3S2Z5-F1
#
_entry.id   AF-Q3S2Z5-F1
#
_cell.length_a   1.000
_cell.length_b   1.000
_cell.length_c   1.000
_cell.angle_alpha   90.00
_cell.angle_beta   90.00
_cell.angle_gamma   90.00
#
_symmetry.space_group_name_H-M   'P 1'
#
loop_
_entity.id
_entity.type
_entity.pdbx_description
1 polymer ?
#
loop_
_entity_poly.entity_id
_entity_poly.type
_entity_poly.pdbx_seq_one_letter_code
_entity_poly.pdbx_strand_id
1 'polypeptide(L)'
;SKEDHSKRSSFICVLLSHGEEGIIFGTNGPIDLKKLTCFFKGDCCRSLAGKPKLFIIQACRGTELDSGIETDSGIEDDMACQKIPVEADFLYAYSTAPGYYSWRNSKDGSWFIQSLCAMLKLYAHKLELMHILTRVNRKVAME
;
A
#
# COMPACT_ATOMS: atom_id res chain seq x y z
N SER A 1 3.92 17.26 4.51
CA SER A 1 4.43 17.90 3.28
C SER A 1 4.29 19.40 3.41
N LYS A 2 5.32 20.19 3.06
CA LYS A 2 5.19 21.67 2.96
C LYS A 2 4.64 22.14 1.61
N GLU A 3 4.52 21.24 0.64
CA GLU A 3 3.96 21.52 -0.68
C GLU A 3 2.44 21.72 -0.63
N ASP A 4 1.93 22.62 -1.46
CA ASP A 4 0.49 22.84 -1.64
C ASP A 4 -0.10 21.85 -2.67
N HIS A 5 -0.96 20.97 -2.18
CA HIS A 5 -1.66 19.96 -2.98
C HIS A 5 -3.08 20.38 -3.37
N SER A 6 -3.48 21.64 -3.17
CA SER A 6 -4.86 22.10 -3.39
C SER A 6 -5.34 21.84 -4.83
N LYS A 7 -4.44 21.96 -5.82
CA LYS A 7 -4.70 21.69 -7.25
C LYS A 7 -4.49 20.23 -7.68
N ARG A 8 -4.22 19.32 -6.75
CA ARG A 8 -4.01 17.88 -7.01
C ARG A 8 -5.21 17.09 -6.49
N SER A 9 -5.54 16.00 -7.17
CA SER A 9 -6.67 15.13 -6.80
C SER A 9 -6.29 14.10 -5.73
N SER A 10 -5.04 13.68 -5.67
CA SER A 10 -4.57 12.60 -4.80
C SER A 10 -3.06 12.70 -4.53
N PHE A 11 -2.57 11.86 -3.62
CA PHE A 11 -1.16 11.64 -3.37
C PHE A 11 -0.82 10.16 -3.46
N ILE A 12 0.30 9.82 -4.09
CA ILE A 12 0.82 8.44 -4.17
C ILE A 12 2.30 8.44 -3.78
N CYS A 13 2.67 7.59 -2.83
CA CYS A 13 4.05 7.33 -2.44
C CYS A 13 4.37 5.86 -2.65
N VAL A 14 5.46 5.56 -3.33
CA VAL A 14 5.94 4.18 -3.56
C VAL A 14 7.28 4.01 -2.86
N LEU A 15 7.33 3.09 -1.91
CA LEU A 15 8.52 2.76 -1.13
C LEU A 15 8.99 1.36 -1.51
N LEU A 16 10.21 1.26 -2.07
CA LEU A 16 10.85 0.01 -2.46
C LEU A 16 12.18 -0.10 -1.72
N SER A 17 12.24 -0.92 -0.67
CA SER A 17 13.48 -1.11 0.11
C SER A 17 13.45 -2.41 0.92
N HIS A 18 14.52 -2.65 1.67
CA HIS A 18 14.46 -3.57 2.82
C HIS A 18 13.51 -2.99 3.88
N GLY A 19 12.92 -3.88 4.68
CA GLY A 19 12.00 -3.49 5.74
C GLY A 19 11.74 -4.62 6.71
N GLU A 20 11.04 -4.27 7.77
CA GLU A 20 10.48 -5.15 8.79
C GLU A 20 9.07 -4.64 9.12
N GLU A 21 8.37 -5.29 10.04
CA GLU A 21 7.03 -4.84 10.45
C GLU A 21 7.07 -3.37 10.94
N GLY A 22 6.38 -2.48 10.23
CA GLY A 22 6.34 -1.05 10.53
C GLY A 22 7.59 -0.24 10.16
N ILE A 23 8.64 -0.85 9.60
CA ILE A 23 9.93 -0.21 9.33
C ILE A 23 10.33 -0.31 7.86
N ILE A 24 10.85 0.79 7.31
CA ILE A 24 11.50 0.85 5.99
C ILE A 24 12.97 1.27 6.17
N PHE A 25 13.91 0.61 5.51
CA PHE A 25 15.33 0.98 5.61
C PHE A 25 15.69 2.03 4.56
N GLY A 26 16.24 3.16 5.01
CA GLY A 26 17.04 4.06 4.18
C GLY A 26 18.47 3.55 4.05
N THR A 27 19.26 4.20 3.20
CA THR A 27 20.68 3.86 2.99
C THR A 27 21.54 4.03 4.25
N ASN A 28 21.06 4.81 5.22
CA ASN A 28 21.73 5.13 6.47
C ASN A 28 21.05 4.54 7.72
N GLY A 29 20.01 3.71 7.56
CA GLY A 29 19.35 3.04 8.69
C GLY A 29 17.82 2.97 8.59
N PRO A 30 17.16 2.42 9.63
CA PRO A 30 15.71 2.20 9.66
C PRO A 30 14.92 3.49 9.89
N ILE A 31 13.74 3.56 9.29
CA ILE A 31 12.76 4.65 9.43
C ILE A 31 11.40 4.02 9.74
N ASP A 32 10.73 4.51 10.77
CA ASP A 32 9.36 4.11 11.10
C ASP A 32 8.39 4.64 10.02
N LEU A 33 7.59 3.74 9.45
CA LEU A 33 6.58 4.08 8.46
C LEU A 33 5.54 5.06 9.02
N LYS A 34 5.19 4.97 10.31
CA LYS A 34 4.29 5.94 10.97
C LYS A 34 4.87 7.34 10.97
N LYS A 35 6.20 7.46 11.15
CA LYS A 35 6.89 8.75 11.09
C LYS A 35 6.88 9.33 9.67
N LEU A 36 6.91 8.50 8.65
CA LEU A 36 6.84 8.96 7.26
C LEU A 36 5.42 9.39 6.89
N THR A 37 4.42 8.61 7.28
CA THR A 37 3.01 8.85 6.94
C THR A 37 2.40 9.98 7.75
N CYS A 38 2.90 10.26 8.96
CA CYS A 38 2.38 11.35 9.80
C CYS A 38 2.42 12.71 9.10
N PHE A 39 3.41 12.95 8.22
CA PHE A 39 3.53 14.19 7.46
C PHE A 39 2.38 14.43 6.45
N PHE A 40 1.55 13.43 6.20
CA PHE A 40 0.44 13.47 5.25
C PHE A 40 -0.93 13.38 5.92
N LYS A 41 -0.97 13.30 7.26
CA LYS A 41 -2.22 13.35 8.02
C LYS A 41 -2.96 14.66 7.79
N GLY A 42 -4.28 14.66 7.95
CA GLY A 42 -5.13 15.83 7.61
C GLY A 42 -4.79 17.10 8.39
N ASP A 43 -4.28 16.95 9.62
CA ASP A 43 -3.83 18.06 10.47
C ASP A 43 -2.45 18.62 10.04
N CYS A 44 -1.57 17.75 9.55
CA CYS A 44 -0.22 18.08 9.09
C CYS A 44 -0.19 18.54 7.61
N CYS A 45 -1.13 18.11 6.79
CA CYS A 45 -1.21 18.41 5.37
C CYS A 45 -2.66 18.68 4.95
N ARG A 46 -3.17 19.86 5.31
CA ARG A 46 -4.56 20.28 5.05
C ARG A 46 -4.95 20.26 3.57
N SER A 47 -4.00 20.52 2.66
CA SER A 47 -4.24 20.49 1.21
C SER A 47 -4.50 19.08 0.64
N LEU A 48 -4.25 18.03 1.44
CA LEU A 48 -4.60 16.62 1.18
C LEU A 48 -5.73 16.09 2.08
N ALA A 49 -6.35 16.92 2.92
CA ALA A 49 -7.51 16.51 3.71
C ALA A 49 -8.69 16.19 2.77
N GLY A 50 -9.35 15.04 2.96
CA GLY A 50 -10.44 14.58 2.09
C GLY A 50 -9.98 14.07 0.72
N LYS A 51 -8.67 13.93 0.49
CA LYS A 51 -8.09 13.39 -0.75
C LYS A 51 -7.41 12.05 -0.49
N PRO A 52 -7.50 11.07 -1.41
CA PRO A 52 -6.88 9.78 -1.23
C PRO A 52 -5.34 9.89 -1.20
N LYS A 53 -4.75 9.23 -0.21
CA LYS A 53 -3.32 9.18 0.12
C LYS A 53 -2.86 7.72 0.05
N LEU A 54 -2.32 7.34 -1.10
CA LEU A 54 -1.92 5.97 -1.40
C LEU A 54 -0.45 5.74 -1.05
N PHE A 55 -0.16 4.75 -0.21
CA PHE A 55 1.18 4.29 0.09
C PHE A 55 1.34 2.86 -0.41
N ILE A 56 2.24 2.66 -1.37
CA ILE A 56 2.56 1.37 -1.97
C ILE A 56 3.91 0.93 -1.43
N ILE A 57 3.94 -0.14 -0.63
CA ILE A 57 5.09 -0.51 0.18
C ILE A 57 5.56 -1.92 -0.20
N GLN A 58 6.66 -1.95 -0.96
CA GLN A 58 7.43 -3.15 -1.25
C GLN A 58 8.58 -3.23 -0.24
N ALA A 59 8.33 -3.98 0.83
CA ALA A 59 9.31 -4.26 1.86
C ALA A 59 8.89 -5.54 2.59
N CYS A 60 9.86 -6.25 3.20
CA CYS A 60 9.54 -7.35 4.09
C CYS A 60 8.80 -6.82 5.34
N ARG A 61 7.95 -7.66 5.93
CA ARG A 61 7.18 -7.33 7.15
C ARG A 61 7.48 -8.29 8.29
N GLY A 62 8.57 -9.03 8.17
CA GLY A 62 9.01 -10.03 9.13
C GLY A 62 9.88 -11.07 8.42
N THR A 63 10.07 -12.20 9.08
CA THR A 63 10.98 -13.27 8.66
C THR A 63 10.27 -14.59 8.39
N GLU A 64 8.95 -14.63 8.40
CA GLU A 64 8.18 -15.84 8.14
C GLU A 64 8.08 -16.13 6.63
N LEU A 65 8.07 -17.41 6.29
CA LEU A 65 7.82 -17.91 4.94
C LEU A 65 6.37 -18.39 4.88
N ASP A 66 5.61 -17.91 3.90
CA ASP A 66 4.22 -18.32 3.70
C ASP A 66 4.20 -19.68 3.00
N SER A 67 3.69 -20.72 3.68
CA SER A 67 3.57 -22.07 3.14
C SER A 67 2.25 -22.32 2.39
N GLY A 68 1.33 -21.35 2.35
CA GLY A 68 0.02 -21.45 1.71
C GLY A 68 -0.96 -22.41 2.40
N ILE A 69 -2.27 -22.17 2.24
CA ILE A 69 -3.36 -23.07 2.68
C ILE A 69 -4.60 -22.87 1.78
N GLU A 70 -5.44 -23.89 1.61
CA GLU A 70 -6.72 -23.79 0.87
C GLU A 70 -7.79 -23.08 1.72
N THR A 71 -8.57 -22.15 1.14
CA THR A 71 -9.61 -21.38 1.87
C THR A 71 -10.87 -21.06 1.04
N ASP A 72 -12.01 -21.11 1.74
CA ASP A 72 -13.33 -20.64 1.29
C ASP A 72 -13.67 -19.34 2.06
N SER A 73 -14.17 -18.29 1.39
CA SER A 73 -14.32 -16.95 1.97
C SER A 73 -15.78 -16.46 2.06
N GLY A 74 -16.13 -15.84 3.19
CA GLY A 74 -17.39 -15.11 3.42
C GLY A 74 -17.13 -13.65 3.84
N ILE A 75 -18.04 -12.74 3.48
CA ILE A 75 -17.95 -11.27 3.60
C ILE A 75 -19.17 -10.77 4.38
N GLU A 76 -19.02 -9.78 5.27
CA GLU A 76 -20.08 -8.80 5.59
C GLU A 76 -19.50 -7.39 5.88
N ASP A 77 -20.29 -6.37 5.54
CA ASP A 77 -20.02 -4.92 5.50
C ASP A 77 -21.00 -4.20 6.45
N ASP A 78 -20.61 -3.07 7.04
CA ASP A 78 -21.60 -2.06 7.48
C ASP A 78 -21.00 -0.65 7.66
N MET A 79 -21.79 0.37 7.30
CA MET A 79 -21.38 1.75 7.10
C MET A 79 -22.04 2.71 8.12
N ALA A 80 -21.28 3.67 8.68
CA ALA A 80 -21.84 4.79 9.47
C ALA A 80 -21.14 6.14 9.21
N CYS A 81 -21.94 7.21 9.17
CA CYS A 81 -21.55 8.60 8.97
C CYS A 81 -20.64 9.14 10.10
N GLN A 82 -19.43 9.61 9.79
CA GLN A 82 -18.49 10.17 10.77
C GLN A 82 -17.67 11.35 10.24
N LYS A 83 -17.36 12.31 11.14
CA LYS A 83 -16.30 13.31 10.93
C LYS A 83 -15.05 12.57 10.46
N ILE A 84 -14.49 12.97 9.33
CA ILE A 84 -13.32 12.35 8.71
C ILE A 84 -12.17 12.26 9.74
N PRO A 85 -11.79 11.05 10.19
CA PRO A 85 -10.64 10.88 11.08
C PRO A 85 -9.36 11.48 10.49
N VAL A 86 -8.42 11.89 11.35
CA VAL A 86 -7.14 12.49 10.90
C VAL A 86 -6.30 11.52 10.04
N GLU A 87 -6.51 10.21 10.21
CA GLU A 87 -5.91 9.13 9.41
C GLU A 87 -6.80 8.61 8.29
N ALA A 88 -7.92 9.28 7.99
CA ALA A 88 -8.79 8.87 6.91
C ALA A 88 -8.19 9.17 5.53
N ASP A 89 -8.77 8.52 4.53
CA ASP A 89 -8.36 8.54 3.12
C ASP A 89 -6.93 8.02 2.89
N PHE A 90 -6.34 7.31 3.85
CA PHE A 90 -5.10 6.57 3.63
C PHE A 90 -5.41 5.17 3.11
N LEU A 91 -4.70 4.76 2.06
CA LEU A 91 -4.68 3.38 1.60
C LEU A 91 -3.25 2.88 1.63
N TYR A 92 -3.01 1.78 2.35
CA TYR A 92 -1.71 1.11 2.42
C TYR A 92 -1.77 -0.20 1.63
N ALA A 93 -1.07 -0.23 0.49
CA ALA A 93 -0.91 -1.43 -0.33
C ALA A 93 0.45 -2.06 -0.04
N TYR A 94 0.48 -3.03 0.87
CA TYR A 94 1.67 -3.80 1.21
C TYR A 94 1.86 -4.97 0.25
N SER A 95 3.11 -5.25 -0.11
CA SER A 95 3.48 -6.37 -0.98
C SER A 95 3.33 -7.77 -0.36
N THR A 96 3.20 -7.85 0.97
CA THR A 96 3.16 -9.10 1.73
C THR A 96 2.31 -8.93 2.99
N ALA A 97 1.81 -10.06 3.52
CA ALA A 97 1.08 -10.09 4.77
C ALA A 97 2.00 -9.69 5.95
N PRO A 98 1.46 -9.13 7.05
CA PRO A 98 2.24 -8.84 8.25
C PRO A 98 2.98 -10.10 8.73
N GLY A 99 4.27 -9.97 9.07
CA GLY A 99 5.10 -11.10 9.52
C GLY A 99 5.92 -11.81 8.43
N TYR A 100 5.58 -11.62 7.15
CA TYR A 100 6.16 -12.42 6.05
C TYR A 100 7.24 -11.68 5.26
N TYR A 101 8.10 -12.47 4.60
CA TYR A 101 9.03 -11.97 3.59
C TYR A 101 8.30 -11.41 2.37
N SER A 102 8.94 -10.45 1.69
CA SER A 102 8.47 -9.95 0.40
C SER A 102 9.45 -10.34 -0.71
N TRP A 103 8.96 -11.11 -1.68
CA TRP A 103 9.78 -11.75 -2.70
C TRP A 103 10.14 -10.80 -3.84
N ARG A 104 11.41 -10.87 -4.28
CA ARG A 104 11.92 -10.09 -5.40
C ARG A 104 12.73 -10.98 -6.34
N ASN A 105 12.34 -11.01 -7.62
CA ASN A 105 13.15 -11.60 -8.67
C ASN A 105 14.27 -10.61 -9.08
N SER A 106 15.49 -11.11 -9.24
CA SER A 106 16.67 -10.30 -9.57
C SER A 106 16.69 -9.79 -11.01
N LYS A 107 15.95 -10.43 -11.93
CA LYS A 107 15.85 -10.05 -13.35
C LYS A 107 14.61 -9.21 -13.64
N ASP A 108 13.47 -9.62 -13.11
CA ASP A 108 12.16 -9.08 -13.53
C ASP A 108 11.55 -8.08 -12.52
N GLY A 109 12.12 -7.98 -11.31
CA GLY A 109 11.62 -7.14 -10.22
C GLY A 109 10.72 -7.91 -9.24
N SER A 110 10.05 -7.22 -8.30
CA SER A 110 9.17 -7.91 -7.35
C SER A 110 7.84 -8.32 -7.99
N TRP A 111 7.35 -9.51 -7.63
CA TRP A 111 6.08 -10.05 -8.14
C TRP A 111 4.92 -9.09 -7.89
N PHE A 112 4.90 -8.45 -6.72
CA PHE A 112 3.91 -7.45 -6.36
C PHE A 112 3.94 -6.21 -7.30
N ILE A 113 5.10 -5.59 -7.52
CA ILE A 113 5.18 -4.37 -8.34
C ILE A 113 4.92 -4.69 -9.82
N GLN A 114 5.39 -5.84 -10.30
CA GLN A 114 5.07 -6.31 -11.65
C GLN A 114 3.56 -6.50 -11.83
N SER A 115 2.92 -7.20 -10.89
CA SER A 115 1.47 -7.45 -10.90
C SER A 115 0.67 -6.17 -10.79
N LEU A 116 1.08 -5.25 -9.91
CA LEU A 116 0.46 -3.94 -9.75
C LEU A 116 0.52 -3.13 -11.05
N CYS A 117 1.70 -3.02 -11.66
CA CYS A 117 1.87 -2.31 -12.93
C CYS A 117 1.01 -2.93 -14.04
N ALA A 118 0.96 -4.26 -14.13
CA ALA A 118 0.16 -4.97 -15.13
C ALA A 118 -1.34 -4.70 -14.94
N MET A 119 -1.85 -4.82 -13.71
CA MET A 119 -3.26 -4.62 -13.42
C MET A 119 -3.69 -3.17 -13.61
N LEU A 120 -2.87 -2.19 -13.21
CA LEU A 120 -3.14 -0.77 -13.46
C LEU A 120 -3.20 -0.46 -14.97
N LYS A 121 -2.26 -0.97 -15.78
CA LYS A 121 -2.28 -0.76 -17.24
C LYS A 121 -3.55 -1.29 -17.89
N LEU A 122 -4.05 -2.44 -17.43
CA LEU A 122 -5.21 -3.10 -18.03
C LEU A 122 -6.55 -2.53 -17.54
N TYR A 123 -6.62 -2.10 -16.27
CA TYR A 123 -7.90 -1.86 -15.59
C TYR A 123 -8.08 -0.47 -14.97
N ALA A 124 -7.09 0.42 -14.98
CA ALA A 124 -7.20 1.74 -14.34
C ALA A 124 -8.37 2.61 -14.85
N HIS A 125 -8.85 2.38 -16.08
CA HIS A 125 -9.99 3.09 -16.66
C HIS A 125 -11.28 2.27 -16.67
N LYS A 126 -11.27 1.07 -16.08
CA LYS A 126 -12.39 0.10 -16.12
C LYS A 126 -12.91 -0.23 -14.74
N LEU A 127 -12.06 -0.17 -13.72
CA LEU A 127 -12.34 -0.66 -12.38
C LEU A 127 -11.89 0.35 -11.33
N GLU A 128 -12.57 0.30 -10.19
CA GLU A 128 -12.17 0.99 -8.96
C GLU A 128 -10.88 0.36 -8.40
N LEU A 129 -10.08 1.16 -7.68
CA LEU A 129 -8.73 0.79 -7.24
C LEU A 129 -8.69 -0.46 -6.35
N MET A 130 -9.65 -0.65 -5.42
CA MET A 130 -9.72 -1.85 -4.60
C MET A 130 -9.93 -3.09 -5.47
N HIS A 131 -10.80 -3.03 -6.47
CA HIS A 131 -10.97 -4.14 -7.42
C HIS A 131 -9.72 -4.43 -8.26
N ILE A 132 -8.88 -3.42 -8.52
CA ILE A 132 -7.57 -3.61 -9.16
C ILE A 132 -6.63 -4.31 -8.17
N LEU A 133 -6.54 -3.85 -6.92
CA LEU A 133 -5.68 -4.43 -5.90
C LEU A 133 -6.08 -5.87 -5.55
N THR A 134 -7.37 -6.20 -5.53
CA THR A 134 -7.83 -7.61 -5.38
C THR A 134 -7.31 -8.49 -6.51
N ARG A 135 -7.26 -7.98 -7.74
CA ARG A 135 -6.67 -8.72 -8.88
C ARG A 135 -5.14 -8.82 -8.77
N VAL A 136 -4.49 -7.80 -8.22
CA VAL A 136 -3.04 -7.87 -7.89
C VAL A 136 -2.80 -8.99 -6.88
N ASN A 137 -3.57 -9.06 -5.80
CA ASN A 137 -3.46 -10.13 -4.79
C ASN A 137 -3.65 -11.50 -5.43
N ARG A 138 -4.68 -11.68 -6.25
CA ARG A 138 -4.91 -12.94 -6.98
C ARG A 138 -3.74 -13.30 -7.90
N LYS A 139 -3.16 -12.33 -8.60
CA LYS A 139 -2.03 -12.57 -9.50
C LYS A 139 -0.77 -12.96 -8.72
N VAL A 140 -0.46 -12.27 -7.62
CA VAL A 140 0.70 -12.57 -6.77
C VAL A 140 0.57 -13.94 -6.10
N ALA A 141 -0.64 -14.34 -5.68
CA ALA A 141 -0.89 -15.66 -5.10
C ALA A 141 -0.76 -16.82 -6.10
N MET A 142 -0.72 -16.54 -7.41
CA MET A 142 -0.59 -17.54 -8.47
C MET A 142 0.81 -17.58 -9.11
N GLU A 143 1.75 -16.73 -8.66
CA GLU A 143 3.17 -16.80 -9.07
C GLU A 143 3.98 -17.68 -8.12
#